data_AF-A0A7K3S180-F1
#
_entry.id   AF-A0A7K3S180-F1
#
_cell.length_a   1.000
_cell.length_b   1.000
_cell.length_c   1.000
_cell.angle_alpha   90.00
_cell.angle_beta   90.00
_cell.angle_gamma   90.00
#
_symmetry.space_group_name_H-M   'P 1'
#
loop_
_entity.id
_entity.type
_entity.pdbx_description
1 polymer ?
#
loop_
_entity_poly.entity_id
_entity_poly.type
_entity_poly.pdbx_seq_one_letter_code
_entity_poly.pdbx_strand_id
1 'polypeptide(L)' 'MPPLPSASGGPREGDPPGRRRWAAIEDPLPLESGTRLPGVRLAYETWGRRAADGSNAVLVLHALTGDSH' A
#
# COMPACT_ATOMS: atom_id res chain seq x y z
N MET A 1 -21.01 23.09 -3.54
CA MET A 1 -20.81 22.26 -2.34
C MET A 1 -19.33 21.89 -2.29
N PRO A 2 -18.55 22.37 -1.31
CA PRO A 2 -17.16 21.93 -1.16
C PRO A 2 -17.14 20.43 -0.81
N PRO A 3 -16.11 19.67 -1.22
CA PRO A 3 -15.99 18.27 -0.86
C PRO A 3 -15.90 18.12 0.67
N LEU A 4 -16.59 17.11 1.20
CA LEU A 4 -16.57 16.80 2.64
C LEU A 4 -15.13 16.48 3.10
N PRO A 5 -14.72 16.91 4.30
CA PRO A 5 -13.43 16.50 4.86
C PRO A 5 -13.39 14.98 5.05
N SER A 6 -12.24 14.37 4.75
CA SER A 6 -12.02 12.92 4.88
C SER A 6 -12.10 12.49 6.36
N ALA A 7 -12.80 11.39 6.61
CA ALA A 7 -12.85 10.75 7.93
C ALA A 7 -11.57 9.96 8.28
N SER A 8 -10.61 9.83 7.35
CA SER A 8 -9.31 9.18 7.59
C SER A 8 -8.17 10.09 7.13
N GLY A 9 -7.18 10.31 7.99
CA GLY A 9 -5.98 11.10 7.72
C GLY A 9 -4.96 10.39 6.82
N GLY A 10 -5.43 9.67 5.80
CA GLY A 10 -4.58 8.97 4.85
C GLY A 10 -4.17 9.86 3.67
N PRO A 11 -3.01 9.60 3.02
CA PRO A 11 -2.57 10.32 1.84
C PRO A 11 -3.55 10.23 0.67
N ARG A 12 -3.55 11.24 -0.21
CA ARG A 12 -4.36 11.28 -1.44
C ARG A 12 -3.60 10.74 -2.65
N GLU A 13 -4.34 10.24 -3.63
CA GLU A 13 -3.83 10.06 -4.99
C GLU A 13 -3.32 11.42 -5.51
N GLY A 14 -2.01 11.51 -5.80
CA GLY A 14 -1.35 12.74 -6.25
C GLY A 14 -0.53 13.47 -5.18
N ASP A 15 -0.58 13.06 -3.91
CA ASP A 15 0.39 13.55 -2.91
C ASP A 15 1.82 13.11 -3.30
N PRO A 16 2.86 13.90 -2.94
CA PRO A 16 4.24 13.54 -3.24
C PRO A 16 4.54 12.14 -2.65
N PRO A 17 4.99 11.17 -3.47
CA PRO A 17 5.06 9.78 -3.03
C PRO A 17 6.16 9.51 -1.99
N GLY A 18 7.05 10.46 -1.72
CA GLY A 18 8.24 10.20 -0.90
C GLY A 18 9.06 9.06 -1.49
N ARG A 19 9.33 8.02 -0.71
CA ARG A 19 10.06 6.80 -1.15
C ARG A 19 9.13 5.64 -1.49
N ARG A 20 7.82 5.87 -1.54
CA ARG A 20 6.81 4.85 -1.78
C ARG A 20 6.89 4.32 -3.21
N ARG A 21 6.70 3.02 -3.29
CA ARG A 21 6.56 2.24 -4.52
C ARG A 21 5.17 1.61 -4.52
N TRP A 22 4.73 1.19 -5.70
CA TRP A 22 3.40 0.60 -5.88
C TRP A 22 3.55 -0.78 -6.51
N ALA A 23 2.84 -1.77 -5.95
CA ALA A 23 2.64 -3.06 -6.56
C ALA A 23 1.19 -3.15 -7.07
N ALA A 24 1.01 -3.42 -8.36
CA ALA A 24 -0.31 -3.68 -8.94
C ALA A 24 -0.62 -5.18 -8.79
N ILE A 25 -1.82 -5.50 -8.31
CA ILE A 25 -2.37 -6.85 -8.31
C ILE A 25 -3.30 -6.94 -9.50
N GLU A 26 -2.89 -7.67 -10.54
CA GLU A 26 -3.58 -7.70 -11.84
C GLU A 26 -4.96 -8.36 -11.72
N ASP A 27 -5.03 -9.48 -11.01
CA ASP A 27 -6.29 -10.19 -10.77
C ASP A 27 -7.11 -9.56 -9.64
N PRO A 28 -8.45 -9.60 -9.70
CA PRO A 28 -9.29 -9.15 -8.60
C PRO A 28 -8.99 -9.91 -7.30
N LEU A 29 -8.61 -9.16 -6.25
CA LEU A 29 -8.23 -9.71 -4.96
C LEU A 29 -9.45 -10.32 -4.26
N PRO A 30 -9.47 -11.64 -3.98
CA PRO A 30 -10.54 -12.25 -3.19
C PRO A 30 -10.44 -11.79 -1.74
N LEU A 31 -11.58 -11.38 -1.16
CA LEU A 31 -11.69 -10.99 0.23
C LEU A 31 -12.39 -12.08 1.04
N GLU A 32 -12.15 -12.13 2.35
CA GLU A 32 -12.78 -13.10 3.27
C GLU A 32 -14.32 -13.00 3.28
N SER A 33 -14.87 -11.83 2.97
CA SER A 33 -16.31 -11.61 2.81
C SER A 33 -16.92 -12.34 1.61
N GLY A 34 -16.11 -12.97 0.76
CA GLY A 34 -16.53 -13.62 -0.49
C GLY A 34 -16.63 -12.67 -1.69
N THR A 35 -16.35 -11.38 -1.51
CA THR A 35 -16.31 -10.41 -2.62
C THR A 35 -14.92 -10.37 -3.27
N ARG A 36 -14.84 -9.75 -4.45
CA ARG A 36 -13.58 -9.51 -5.17
C ARG A 36 -13.35 -8.01 -5.34
N LEU A 37 -12.13 -7.56 -5.04
CA LEU A 37 -11.73 -6.17 -5.19
C LEU A 37 -10.86 -6.00 -6.46
N PRO A 38 -11.37 -5.36 -7.52
CA PRO A 38 -10.60 -5.15 -8.75
C PRO A 38 -9.61 -3.98 -8.60
N GLY A 39 -8.52 -4.01 -9.38
CA GLY A 39 -7.61 -2.86 -9.54
C GLY A 39 -6.82 -2.48 -8.29
N VAL A 40 -6.48 -3.46 -7.45
CA VAL A 40 -5.74 -3.21 -6.20
C VAL A 40 -4.33 -2.72 -6.50
N ARG A 41 -3.96 -1.61 -5.86
CA ARG A 41 -2.60 -1.08 -5.81
C ARG A 41 -2.15 -1.00 -4.36
N LEU A 42 -1.03 -1.66 -4.05
CA LEU A 42 -0.45 -1.67 -2.72
C LEU A 42 0.75 -0.71 -2.66
N ALA A 43 0.69 0.27 -1.77
CA ALA A 43 1.83 1.13 -1.43
C ALA A 43 2.79 0.38 -0.50
N TYR A 44 4.10 0.50 -0.75
CA TYR A 44 5.13 -0.01 0.14
C TYR A 44 6.42 0.81 0.04
N GLU A 45 7.29 0.67 1.03
CA GLU A 45 8.65 1.23 1.01
C GLU A 45 9.68 0.11 1.23
N THR A 46 10.92 0.38 0.82
CA THR A 46 12.04 -0.55 0.99
C THR A 46 13.26 0.16 1.55
N TRP A 47 13.99 -0.53 2.42
CA TRP A 47 15.24 -0.04 3.01
C TRP A 47 16.31 -1.11 2.87
N GLY A 48 17.53 -0.67 2.53
CA GLY A 48 18.64 -1.57 2.23
C GLY A 48 18.61 -2.12 0.80
N ARG A 49 19.34 -3.20 0.57
CA ARG A 49 19.52 -3.83 -0.75
C ARG A 49 19.09 -5.30 -0.68
N ARG A 50 18.24 -5.71 -1.62
CA ARG A 50 17.82 -7.11 -1.78
C ARG A 50 19.00 -7.95 -2.29
N ALA A 51 19.18 -9.13 -1.73
CA ALA A 51 20.10 -10.15 -2.23
C ALA A 51 19.66 -10.61 -3.63
N ALA A 52 20.59 -11.12 -4.44
CA ALA A 52 20.30 -11.54 -5.82
C ALA A 52 19.25 -12.67 -5.86
N ASP A 53 19.31 -13.60 -4.92
CA ASP A 53 18.35 -14.68 -4.71
C ASP A 53 17.08 -14.24 -3.97
N GLY A 54 17.07 -13.05 -3.36
CA GLY A 54 15.95 -12.51 -2.60
C GLY A 54 15.76 -13.05 -1.19
N SER A 55 16.73 -13.79 -0.66
CA SER A 55 16.59 -14.50 0.63
C SER A 55 16.55 -13.59 1.86
N ASN A 56 16.88 -12.30 1.72
CA ASN A 56 17.01 -11.35 2.83
C ASN A 56 15.81 -10.39 3.00
N ALA A 57 14.65 -10.70 2.43
CA ALA A 57 13.46 -9.87 2.59
C ALA A 57 12.83 -10.03 3.98
N VAL A 58 12.54 -8.92 4.64
CA VAL A 58 11.76 -8.87 5.89
C VAL A 58 10.56 -7.95 5.67
N LEU A 59 9.36 -8.45 5.97
CA LEU A 59 8.12 -7.68 5.87
C LEU A 59 7.78 -7.07 7.23
N VAL A 60 7.56 -5.76 7.25
CA VAL A 60 7.07 -5.03 8.42
C VAL A 60 5.63 -4.62 8.16
N LEU A 61 4.71 -5.04 9.03
CA LEU A 61 3.32 -4.62 9.01
C LEU A 61 3.13 -3.48 10.02
N HIS A 62 2.50 -2.40 9.59
CA HIS A 62 2.25 -1.25 10.45
C HIS A 62 1.08 -1.47 11.40
N ALA A 63 1.01 -0.66 12.46
CA ALA A 63 -0.18 -0.57 13.31
C ALA A 63 -1.34 0.14 12.58
N LEU A 64 -2.54 0.11 13.15
CA LEU A 64 -3.76 0.60 12.49
C LEU A 64 -3.66 2.04 11.92
N THR A 65 -2.97 2.94 12.62
CA THR A 65 -2.82 4.35 12.23
C THR A 65 -1.45 4.67 11.62
N GLY A 66 -0.57 3.67 11.50
CA GLY A 66 0.69 3.82 10.78
C GLY A 66 0.48 3.74 9.28
N ASP A 67 1.50 4.08 8.51
CA ASP A 67 1.56 3.80 7.09
C ASP A 67 2.91 3.16 6.74
N SER A 68 3.31 3.21 5.47
CA SER A 68 4.61 2.67 5.04
C SER A 68 5.81 3.55 5.44
N HIS A 69 5.63 4.57 6.28
CA HIS A 69 6.69 5.46 6.76
C HIS A 69 6.91 5.32 8.28
#